data_AF-A0A932IHZ8-F1
#
_entry.id   AF-A0A932IHZ8-F1
#
_cell.length_a   1.000
_cell.length_b   1.000
_cell.length_c   1.000
_cell.angle_alpha   90.00
_cell.angle_beta   90.00
_cell.angle_gamma   90.00
#
_symmetry.space_group_name_H-M   'P 1'
#
loop_
_entity.id
_entity.type
_entity.pdbx_description
1 polymer ?
#
loop_
_entity_poly.entity_id
_entity_poly.type
_entity_poly.pdbx_seq_one_letter_code
_entity_poly.pdbx_strand_id
1 'polypeptide(L)'
;MSRIAYDREREFTRTGRVYLAGRFDIWKESYNDIDGARIDPADRAPKPIVYYGTVDFPKEFYVPAQANAASWAKPFNEATAFVQGMRTGENRGDVGAFKNRYGFDMYQFRPNTCNEDGLRKYVSESGDLRDDLEAAVAKVAGSVDKLTLANVEKACAIVQATELAAGATLDPKVAARDGKRLAFQWERLGDLRYSFQNYSHQWLGYGLWGIAQIGADPETGEYISAQANYFGKTGDVIAQAEVDRIQWLNGQLDDYELLRGDIARNAVTSRRGPKNAAIRQSVRELLMKSDANVVAEGGDEMFNNSGSSSEDAMKAMFGGTSIERELLVNDEILRGMAGPLYYQPHGAAAPAAPGLGEGFGNLAAPVPGEVSDTALAMASPVNWGVGLENNGYWKAFKEMSARSYEMLLVAAVVGGLGNSV
;
A
#
# COMPACT_ATOMS: atom_id res chain seq x y z
N MET A 1 -14.71 5.17 30.88
CA MET A 1 -15.53 6.02 29.99
C MET A 1 -14.63 7.08 29.36
N SER A 2 -14.16 6.89 28.14
CA SER A 2 -13.41 7.96 27.43
C SER A 2 -14.43 8.98 26.93
N ARG A 3 -14.39 10.22 27.44
CA ARG A 3 -15.20 11.31 26.89
C ARG A 3 -14.74 11.56 25.46
N ILE A 4 -15.69 11.58 24.52
CA ILE A 4 -15.46 12.06 23.16
C ILE A 4 -15.34 13.58 23.26
N ALA A 5 -14.17 14.12 22.95
CA ALA A 5 -13.90 15.54 22.88
C ALA A 5 -13.80 15.95 21.41
N TYR A 6 -14.35 17.12 21.07
CA TYR A 6 -14.15 17.72 19.76
C TYR A 6 -12.79 18.41 19.72
N ASP A 7 -11.91 17.95 18.83
CA ASP A 7 -10.62 18.57 18.57
C ASP A 7 -10.82 19.67 17.51
N ARG A 8 -10.73 20.94 17.93
CA ARG A 8 -10.89 22.10 17.04
C ARG A 8 -9.76 22.26 16.04
N GLU A 9 -8.56 21.79 16.36
CA GLU A 9 -7.40 21.93 15.47
C GLU A 9 -7.51 20.98 14.29
N ARG A 10 -8.14 19.82 14.51
CA ARG A 10 -8.32 18.78 13.49
C ARG A 10 -9.74 18.68 12.94
N GLU A 11 -10.69 19.40 13.52
CA GLU A 11 -12.12 19.37 13.17
C GLU A 11 -12.78 17.98 13.29
N PHE A 12 -12.28 17.12 14.19
CA PHE A 12 -12.82 15.76 14.40
C PHE A 12 -13.17 15.49 15.86
N THR A 13 -14.26 14.76 16.10
CA THR A 13 -14.58 14.20 17.43
C THR A 13 -13.75 12.95 17.70
N ARG A 14 -12.89 12.99 18.72
CA ARG A 14 -12.06 11.84 19.13
C ARG A 14 -12.18 11.57 20.62
N THR A 15 -11.81 10.37 21.03
CA THR A 15 -11.54 10.11 22.46
C THR A 15 -10.49 11.11 22.92
N GLY A 16 -10.63 11.72 24.10
CA GLY A 16 -9.75 12.80 24.63
C GLY A 16 -8.26 12.46 24.79
N ARG A 17 -7.63 11.98 23.72
CA ARG A 17 -6.22 11.65 23.59
C ARG A 17 -5.45 12.95 23.35
N VAL A 18 -4.41 13.16 24.15
CA VAL A 18 -3.45 14.24 23.95
C VAL A 18 -2.40 13.74 22.97
N TYR A 19 -2.23 14.44 21.84
CA TYR A 19 -1.16 14.19 20.89
C TYR A 19 0.02 15.07 21.25
N LEU A 20 1.15 14.46 21.62
CA LEU A 20 2.41 15.17 21.84
C LEU A 20 3.24 15.10 20.56
N ALA A 21 3.97 16.17 20.27
CA ALA A 21 4.93 16.17 19.18
C ALA A 21 6.12 15.26 19.53
N GLY A 22 6.46 14.38 18.60
CA GLY A 22 7.71 13.64 18.65
C GLY A 22 8.91 14.57 18.49
N ARG A 23 10.00 14.31 19.21
CA ARG A 23 11.24 15.10 19.11
C ARG A 23 12.35 14.22 18.57
N PHE A 24 12.94 14.59 17.43
CA PHE A 24 14.16 13.95 16.95
C PHE A 24 15.36 14.38 17.78
N ASP A 25 16.30 13.47 18.00
CA ASP A 25 17.64 13.82 18.46
C ASP A 25 18.40 14.46 17.28
N ILE A 26 18.44 15.79 17.29
CA ILE A 26 19.03 16.63 16.25
C ILE A 26 20.39 17.20 16.64
N TRP A 27 21.00 16.73 17.73
CA TRP A 27 22.27 17.24 18.22
C TRP A 27 23.38 16.20 18.10
N LYS A 28 24.59 16.62 17.75
CA LYS A 28 25.75 15.72 17.77
C LYS A 28 26.02 15.22 19.19
N GLU A 29 25.98 16.15 20.14
CA GLU A 29 26.17 15.91 21.56
C GLU A 29 25.14 16.76 22.32
N SER A 30 24.46 16.15 23.29
CA SER A 30 23.51 16.82 24.20
C SER A 30 24.06 16.97 25.61
N TYR A 31 25.13 16.25 25.93
CA TYR A 31 25.78 16.20 27.23
C TYR A 31 27.29 16.29 27.03
N ASN A 32 27.98 16.88 28.01
CA ASN A 32 29.43 16.97 28.03
C ASN A 32 30.02 15.63 28.50
N ASP A 33 30.94 15.07 27.72
CA ASP A 33 31.56 13.77 27.98
C ASP A 33 32.37 13.71 29.30
N ILE A 34 32.81 14.87 29.83
CA ILE A 34 33.66 14.94 31.03
C ILE A 34 32.83 14.88 32.30
N ASP A 35 31.75 15.67 32.38
CA ASP A 35 30.98 15.88 33.62
C ASP A 35 29.52 15.39 33.51
N GLY A 36 29.07 14.97 32.32
CA GLY A 36 27.69 14.58 32.04
C GLY A 36 26.69 15.74 32.07
N ALA A 37 27.16 17.00 32.17
CA ALA A 37 26.29 18.15 32.22
C ALA A 37 25.60 18.36 30.86
N ARG A 38 24.32 18.73 30.89
CA ARG A 38 23.55 19.01 29.68
C ARG A 38 24.06 20.29 29.02
N ILE A 39 24.42 20.20 27.74
CA ILE A 39 24.89 21.36 26.95
C ILE A 39 23.70 22.27 26.66
N ASP A 40 23.85 23.60 26.75
CA ASP A 40 22.79 24.53 26.36
C ASP A 40 22.47 24.36 24.87
N PRO A 41 21.19 24.28 24.45
CA PRO A 41 20.83 24.18 23.02
C PRO A 41 21.50 25.22 22.12
N ALA A 42 21.84 26.41 22.64
CA ALA A 42 22.56 27.43 21.89
C ALA A 42 24.00 27.05 21.50
N ASP A 43 24.63 26.21 22.33
CA ASP A 43 26.02 25.77 22.16
C ASP A 43 26.13 24.41 21.47
N ARG A 44 25.01 23.68 21.31
CA ARG A 44 25.02 22.37 20.66
C ARG A 44 25.30 22.46 19.17
N ALA A 45 26.11 21.54 18.66
CA ALA A 45 26.29 21.36 17.23
C ALA A 45 25.13 20.53 16.65
N PRO A 46 24.38 21.03 15.66
CA PRO A 46 23.27 20.30 15.06
C PRO A 46 23.79 19.15 14.18
N LYS A 47 22.99 18.09 14.08
CA LYS A 47 23.15 17.00 13.11
C LYS A 47 21.88 16.87 12.27
N PRO A 48 21.99 16.66 10.95
CA PRO A 48 20.81 16.51 10.10
C PRO A 48 20.10 15.19 10.37
N ILE A 49 18.77 15.22 10.28
CA ILE A 49 17.88 14.06 10.19
C ILE A 49 17.94 13.57 8.74
N VAL A 50 18.64 12.47 8.51
CA VAL A 50 18.82 11.90 7.17
C VAL A 50 17.95 10.67 7.02
N TYR A 51 16.98 10.75 6.11
CA TYR A 51 16.19 9.63 5.64
C TYR A 51 16.85 9.01 4.41
N TYR A 52 17.15 7.73 4.48
CA TYR A 52 17.63 6.96 3.35
C TYR A 52 16.46 6.24 2.68
N GLY A 53 16.47 6.18 1.35
CA GLY A 53 15.60 5.22 0.64
C GLY A 53 15.91 3.79 1.09
N THR A 54 14.94 2.90 1.06
CA THR A 54 15.25 1.46 1.09
C THR A 54 16.05 1.05 -0.15
N VAL A 55 16.70 -0.11 -0.09
CA VAL A 55 17.52 -0.63 -1.19
C VAL A 55 16.71 -0.77 -2.49
N ASP A 56 15.43 -1.07 -2.37
CA ASP A 56 14.46 -1.20 -3.46
C ASP A 56 13.65 0.08 -3.74
N PHE A 57 14.08 1.23 -3.19
CA PHE A 57 13.42 2.51 -3.43
C PHE A 57 13.57 2.93 -4.90
N PRO A 58 12.47 3.17 -5.64
CA PRO A 58 12.57 3.43 -7.07
C PRO A 58 13.30 4.75 -7.37
N LYS A 59 14.24 4.71 -8.33
CA LYS A 59 15.12 5.84 -8.66
C LYS A 59 14.33 7.06 -9.16
N GLU A 60 13.23 6.82 -9.86
CA GLU A 60 12.30 7.85 -10.34
C GLU A 60 11.69 8.69 -9.21
N PHE A 61 11.63 8.16 -7.98
CA PHE A 61 11.12 8.89 -6.82
C PHE A 61 12.20 9.65 -6.05
N TYR A 62 13.49 9.57 -6.40
CA TYR A 62 14.54 10.30 -5.68
C TYR A 62 14.35 11.82 -5.74
N VAL A 63 14.08 12.38 -6.93
CA VAL A 63 13.88 13.84 -7.07
C VAL A 63 12.62 14.31 -6.32
N PRO A 64 11.44 13.68 -6.45
CA PRO A 64 10.29 13.99 -5.61
C PRO A 64 10.55 13.84 -4.10
N ALA A 65 11.28 12.80 -3.68
CA ALA A 65 11.61 12.58 -2.26
C ALA A 65 12.53 13.68 -1.72
N GLN A 66 13.50 14.13 -2.51
CA GLN A 66 14.36 15.27 -2.17
C GLN A 66 13.57 16.58 -2.06
N ALA A 67 12.63 16.83 -2.99
CA ALA A 67 11.76 18.01 -2.94
C ALA A 67 10.84 18.00 -1.69
N ASN A 68 10.30 16.83 -1.34
CA ASN A 68 9.54 16.65 -0.10
C ASN A 68 10.44 16.89 1.12
N ALA A 69 11.65 16.32 1.15
CA ALA A 69 12.60 16.54 2.23
C ALA A 69 12.97 18.02 2.40
N ALA A 70 13.15 18.76 1.30
CA ALA A 70 13.40 20.21 1.34
C ALA A 70 12.23 20.99 1.96
N SER A 71 10.99 20.56 1.71
CA SER A 71 9.80 21.15 2.35
C SER A 71 9.79 20.92 3.86
N TRP A 72 10.15 19.71 4.30
CA TRP A 72 10.31 19.39 5.72
C TRP A 72 11.52 20.05 6.37
N ALA A 73 12.60 20.32 5.62
CA ALA A 73 13.78 20.98 6.14
C ALA A 73 13.48 22.38 6.68
N LYS A 74 12.52 23.11 6.07
CA LYS A 74 12.18 24.48 6.47
C LYS A 74 11.80 24.61 7.95
N PRO A 75 10.77 23.92 8.49
CA PRO A 75 10.42 24.01 9.90
C PRO A 75 11.54 23.51 10.83
N PHE A 76 12.29 22.46 10.45
CA PHE A 76 13.41 21.99 11.26
C PHE A 76 14.56 23.01 11.32
N ASN A 77 14.93 23.61 10.19
CA ASN A 77 15.93 24.67 10.15
C ASN A 77 15.51 25.88 10.99
N GLU A 78 14.25 26.30 10.86
CA GLU A 78 13.71 27.45 11.61
C GLU A 78 13.73 27.16 13.13
N ALA A 79 13.27 25.99 13.55
CA ALA A 79 13.28 25.60 14.96
C ALA A 79 14.70 25.53 15.54
N THR A 80 15.63 24.89 14.81
CA THR A 80 17.04 24.80 15.23
C THR A 80 17.69 26.18 15.28
N ALA A 81 17.47 27.02 14.27
CA ALA A 81 17.98 28.39 14.25
C ALA A 81 17.49 29.20 15.46
N PHE A 82 16.19 29.10 15.76
CA PHE A 82 15.56 29.82 16.86
C PHE A 82 16.14 29.45 18.23
N VAL A 83 16.33 28.15 18.50
CA VAL A 83 16.92 27.68 19.77
C VAL A 83 18.42 27.98 19.86
N GLN A 84 19.09 28.12 18.72
CA GLN A 84 20.49 28.54 18.64
C GLN A 84 20.69 30.06 18.71
N GLY A 85 19.64 30.82 19.00
CA GLY A 85 19.71 32.28 19.09
C GLY A 85 19.88 32.99 17.74
N MET A 86 19.87 32.27 16.63
CA MET A 86 19.87 32.84 15.29
C MET A 86 18.45 33.27 14.95
N ARG A 87 18.17 34.57 15.15
CA ARG A 87 16.82 35.13 15.02
C ARG A 87 16.78 36.28 14.02
N THR A 88 15.68 36.33 13.28
CA THR A 88 15.32 37.47 12.44
C THR A 88 14.77 38.62 13.30
N GLY A 89 14.59 39.81 12.70
CA GLY A 89 13.95 40.95 13.37
C GLY A 89 12.51 40.68 13.85
N GLU A 90 11.83 39.68 13.28
CA GLU A 90 10.48 39.24 13.69
C GLU A 90 10.49 38.21 14.83
N ASN A 91 11.66 37.97 15.46
CA ASN A 91 11.83 36.95 16.49
C ASN A 91 11.51 35.51 16.01
N ARG A 92 11.74 35.24 14.71
CA ARG A 92 11.68 33.88 14.12
C ARG A 92 13.07 33.32 13.92
N GLY A 93 13.21 32.00 13.77
CA GLY A 93 14.50 31.39 13.43
C GLY A 93 15.03 31.87 12.08
N ASP A 94 16.27 32.37 12.06
CA ASP A 94 16.94 32.82 10.83
C ASP A 94 17.57 31.62 10.10
N VAL A 95 16.80 31.05 9.16
CA VAL A 95 17.23 29.93 8.31
C VAL A 95 18.44 30.29 7.45
N GLY A 96 18.57 31.55 7.02
CA GLY A 96 19.71 32.01 6.22
C GLY A 96 20.99 31.98 7.04
N ALA A 97 20.97 32.56 8.24
CA ALA A 97 22.09 32.51 9.18
C ALA A 97 22.46 31.06 9.54
N PHE A 98 21.47 30.20 9.79
CA PHE A 98 21.69 28.78 10.05
C PHE A 98 22.42 28.08 8.88
N LYS A 99 21.92 28.24 7.65
CA LYS A 99 22.54 27.64 6.47
C LYS A 99 23.94 28.18 6.20
N ASN A 100 24.17 29.47 6.42
CA ASN A 100 25.49 30.07 6.27
C ASN A 100 26.49 29.51 7.29
N ARG A 101 26.04 29.23 8.53
CA ARG A 101 26.89 28.68 9.59
C ARG A 101 27.22 27.20 9.38
N TYR A 102 26.24 26.39 8.99
CA TYR A 102 26.39 24.93 8.99
C TYR A 102 26.51 24.30 7.60
N GLY A 103 26.08 24.99 6.54
CA GLY A 103 26.21 24.51 5.16
C GLY A 103 25.29 23.34 4.79
N PHE A 104 24.25 23.06 5.58
CA PHE A 104 23.31 21.97 5.31
C PHE A 104 21.87 22.27 5.74
N ASP A 105 20.94 21.44 5.26
CA ASP A 105 19.54 21.38 5.70
C ASP A 105 19.35 20.35 6.82
N MET A 106 18.54 20.66 7.83
CA MET A 106 18.28 19.77 8.97
C MET A 106 17.54 18.50 8.59
N TYR A 107 16.73 18.51 7.54
CA TYR A 107 16.03 17.32 7.06
C TYR A 107 16.48 17.00 5.65
N GLN A 108 16.90 15.77 5.40
CA GLN A 108 17.48 15.36 4.12
C GLN A 108 16.95 14.00 3.69
N PHE A 109 16.74 13.83 2.39
CA PHE A 109 16.61 12.51 1.78
C PHE A 109 17.89 12.19 1.03
N ARG A 110 18.39 10.96 1.19
CA ARG A 110 19.54 10.44 0.44
C ARG A 110 19.20 9.07 -0.16
N PRO A 111 19.67 8.78 -1.39
CA PRO A 111 19.63 7.40 -1.89
C PRO A 111 20.40 6.48 -0.94
N ASN A 112 19.94 5.24 -0.80
CA ASN A 112 20.70 4.21 -0.11
C ASN A 112 22.05 4.02 -0.78
N THR A 113 23.14 3.91 -0.03
CA THR A 113 24.47 3.62 -0.61
C THR A 113 24.54 2.20 -1.19
N CYS A 114 23.75 1.27 -0.65
CA CYS A 114 23.49 -0.02 -1.28
C CYS A 114 22.46 0.15 -2.42
N ASN A 115 22.95 0.53 -3.58
CA ASN A 115 22.22 0.52 -4.84
C ASN A 115 23.11 -0.03 -5.96
N GLU A 116 22.55 -0.32 -7.13
CA GLU A 116 23.28 -0.94 -8.25
C GLU A 116 24.52 -0.14 -8.65
N ASP A 117 24.39 1.19 -8.79
CA ASP A 117 25.48 2.07 -9.25
C ASP A 117 26.54 2.23 -8.16
N GLY A 118 26.12 2.40 -6.91
CA GLY A 118 26.97 2.52 -5.74
C GLY A 118 27.81 1.26 -5.51
N LEU A 119 27.19 0.08 -5.61
CA LEU A 119 27.89 -1.19 -5.42
C LEU A 119 28.87 -1.48 -6.57
N ARG A 120 28.48 -1.22 -7.83
CA ARG A 120 29.39 -1.34 -8.99
C ARG A 120 30.62 -0.47 -8.82
N LYS A 121 30.40 0.81 -8.47
CA LYS A 121 31.47 1.76 -8.22
C LYS A 121 32.38 1.28 -7.10
N TYR A 122 31.79 0.92 -5.95
CA TYR A 122 32.54 0.46 -4.78
C TYR A 122 33.44 -0.74 -5.11
N VAL A 123 32.90 -1.78 -5.75
CA VAL A 123 33.67 -2.97 -6.14
C VAL A 123 34.79 -2.60 -7.12
N SER A 124 34.52 -1.74 -8.10
CA SER A 124 35.55 -1.31 -9.07
C SER A 124 36.70 -0.50 -8.46
N GLU A 125 36.42 0.24 -7.38
CA GLU A 125 37.37 1.10 -6.67
C GLU A 125 38.04 0.40 -5.48
N SER A 126 37.71 -0.86 -5.18
CA SER A 126 38.16 -1.60 -3.99
C SER A 126 39.61 -2.09 -4.03
N GLY A 127 40.40 -1.66 -5.02
CA GLY A 127 41.84 -1.92 -5.08
C GLY A 127 42.19 -3.41 -5.05
N ASP A 128 42.94 -3.82 -4.04
CA ASP A 128 43.45 -5.17 -3.82
C ASP A 128 42.37 -6.22 -3.58
N LEU A 129 41.19 -5.82 -3.11
CA LEU A 129 40.07 -6.73 -2.85
C LEU A 129 39.07 -6.83 -3.99
N ARG A 130 39.30 -6.12 -5.10
CA ARG A 130 38.38 -6.08 -6.23
C ARG A 130 37.98 -7.48 -6.70
N ASP A 131 38.95 -8.36 -6.95
CA ASP A 131 38.69 -9.70 -7.49
C ASP A 131 37.87 -10.56 -6.50
N ASP A 132 38.19 -10.46 -5.20
CA ASP A 132 37.45 -11.17 -4.14
C ASP A 132 36.01 -10.67 -4.01
N LEU A 133 35.80 -9.36 -4.13
CA LEU A 133 34.48 -8.74 -4.08
C LEU A 133 33.65 -9.05 -5.33
N GLU A 134 34.26 -9.00 -6.53
CA GLU A 134 33.60 -9.40 -7.78
C GLU A 134 33.18 -10.88 -7.72
N ALA A 135 34.06 -11.76 -7.23
CA ALA A 135 33.75 -13.18 -7.02
C ALA A 135 32.64 -13.38 -5.98
N ALA A 136 32.61 -12.58 -4.90
CA ALA A 136 31.54 -12.63 -3.91
C ALA A 136 30.19 -12.18 -4.50
N VAL A 137 30.14 -11.06 -5.22
CA VAL A 137 28.93 -10.58 -5.88
C VAL A 137 28.43 -11.59 -6.91
N ALA A 138 29.33 -12.22 -7.66
CA ALA A 138 28.97 -13.25 -8.65
C ALA A 138 28.23 -14.45 -8.04
N LYS A 139 28.46 -14.80 -6.77
CA LYS A 139 27.72 -15.89 -6.09
C LYS A 139 26.22 -15.60 -5.93
N VAL A 140 25.83 -14.32 -5.90
CA VAL A 140 24.44 -13.90 -5.67
C VAL A 140 23.80 -13.37 -6.95
N ALA A 141 24.53 -12.54 -7.70
CA ALA A 141 24.02 -11.85 -8.89
C ALA A 141 24.49 -12.48 -10.21
N GLY A 142 25.39 -13.46 -10.18
CA GLY A 142 26.05 -14.03 -11.36
C GLY A 142 27.21 -13.19 -11.89
N SER A 143 27.08 -11.86 -11.85
CA SER A 143 28.17 -10.90 -12.04
C SER A 143 27.79 -9.53 -11.49
N VAL A 144 28.76 -8.64 -11.32
CA VAL A 144 28.51 -7.23 -10.98
C VAL A 144 27.62 -6.56 -12.04
N ASP A 145 27.73 -6.99 -13.30
CA ASP A 145 26.89 -6.49 -14.40
C ASP A 145 25.43 -6.92 -14.39
N LYS A 146 25.10 -7.93 -13.60
CA LYS A 146 23.75 -8.47 -13.45
C LYS A 146 23.11 -8.09 -12.12
N LEU A 147 23.63 -7.05 -11.46
CA LEU A 147 22.97 -6.44 -10.32
C LEU A 147 21.61 -5.88 -10.74
N THR A 148 20.60 -6.17 -9.92
CA THR A 148 19.22 -5.72 -10.07
C THR A 148 18.66 -5.42 -8.69
N LEU A 149 17.55 -4.67 -8.62
CA LEU A 149 16.81 -4.46 -7.38
C LEU A 149 16.51 -5.76 -6.59
N ALA A 150 16.32 -6.90 -7.28
CA ALA A 150 15.99 -8.17 -6.64
C ALA A 150 17.17 -8.85 -5.90
N ASN A 151 18.42 -8.49 -6.23
CA ASN A 151 19.60 -9.15 -5.69
C ASN A 151 20.62 -8.20 -5.04
N VAL A 152 20.48 -6.88 -5.23
CA VAL A 152 21.46 -5.89 -4.76
C VAL A 152 21.62 -5.87 -3.24
N GLU A 153 20.55 -6.07 -2.47
CA GLU A 153 20.63 -6.13 -1.00
C GLU A 153 21.53 -7.29 -0.53
N LYS A 154 21.32 -8.48 -1.13
CA LYS A 154 22.14 -9.67 -0.84
C LYS A 154 23.59 -9.46 -1.31
N ALA A 155 23.78 -8.75 -2.41
CA ALA A 155 25.12 -8.41 -2.91
C ALA A 155 25.86 -7.44 -1.97
N CYS A 156 25.18 -6.44 -1.42
CA CYS A 156 25.76 -5.55 -0.40
C CYS A 156 26.11 -6.30 0.88
N ALA A 157 25.24 -7.21 1.32
CA ALA A 157 25.49 -8.05 2.49
C ALA A 157 26.71 -8.96 2.29
N ILE A 158 26.86 -9.59 1.13
CA ILE A 158 28.01 -10.47 0.87
C ILE A 158 29.32 -9.69 0.73
N VAL A 159 29.30 -8.49 0.12
CA VAL A 159 30.48 -7.60 0.07
C VAL A 159 30.92 -7.23 1.48
N GLN A 160 30.01 -6.75 2.33
CA GLN A 160 30.34 -6.45 3.73
C GLN A 160 30.90 -7.68 4.47
N ALA A 161 30.28 -8.85 4.31
CA ALA A 161 30.73 -10.08 4.96
C ALA A 161 32.14 -10.51 4.50
N THR A 162 32.42 -10.42 3.19
CA THR A 162 33.75 -10.73 2.63
C THR A 162 34.83 -9.82 3.20
N GLU A 163 34.55 -8.52 3.31
CA GLU A 163 35.52 -7.57 3.87
C GLU A 163 35.78 -7.81 5.36
N LEU A 164 34.74 -8.15 6.13
CA LEU A 164 34.90 -8.52 7.54
C LEU A 164 35.72 -9.80 7.70
N ALA A 165 35.52 -10.79 6.81
CA ALA A 165 36.34 -11.99 6.77
C ALA A 165 37.81 -11.69 6.42
N ALA A 166 38.06 -10.65 5.62
CA ALA A 166 39.40 -10.14 5.33
C ALA A 166 40.00 -9.26 6.45
N GLY A 167 39.32 -9.15 7.61
CA GLY A 167 39.84 -8.45 8.79
C GLY A 167 39.48 -6.96 8.89
N ALA A 168 38.61 -6.46 8.00
CA ALA A 168 38.04 -5.12 8.14
C ALA A 168 37.11 -5.04 9.37
N THR A 169 36.72 -3.83 9.77
CA THR A 169 35.82 -3.58 10.91
C THR A 169 34.65 -2.67 10.53
N LEU A 170 33.50 -2.82 11.19
CA LEU A 170 32.37 -1.90 11.05
C LEU A 170 32.46 -0.68 11.97
N ASP A 171 33.37 -0.67 12.94
CA ASP A 171 33.50 0.42 13.90
C ASP A 171 34.59 1.41 13.43
N PRO A 172 34.23 2.67 13.09
CA PRO A 172 35.19 3.69 12.69
C PRO A 172 36.25 3.98 13.75
N LYS A 173 35.93 3.86 15.05
CA LYS A 173 36.90 4.08 16.15
C LYS A 173 37.93 2.95 16.20
N VAL A 174 37.49 1.71 15.99
CA VAL A 174 38.40 0.55 15.91
C VAL A 174 39.27 0.64 14.66
N ALA A 175 38.69 1.04 13.52
CA ALA A 175 39.43 1.25 12.27
C ALA A 175 40.56 2.28 12.48
N ALA A 176 40.24 3.43 13.09
CA ALA A 176 41.20 4.49 13.36
C ALA A 176 42.27 4.08 14.39
N ARG A 177 41.90 3.38 15.47
CA ARG A 177 42.81 2.98 16.54
C ARG A 177 43.79 1.89 16.11
N ASP A 178 43.29 0.86 15.42
CA ASP A 178 44.05 -0.36 15.11
C ASP A 178 44.64 -0.35 13.70
N GLY A 179 44.45 0.74 12.94
CA GLY A 179 44.85 0.84 11.53
C GLY A 179 44.12 -0.15 10.62
N LYS A 180 42.96 -0.67 11.06
CA LYS A 180 42.15 -1.60 10.28
C LYS A 180 41.34 -0.84 9.23
N ARG A 181 41.15 -1.47 8.07
CA ARG A 181 40.25 -0.94 7.04
C ARG A 181 38.80 -0.91 7.55
N LEU A 182 38.09 0.17 7.28
CA LEU A 182 36.65 0.22 7.51
C LEU A 182 35.96 -0.63 6.44
N ALA A 183 35.14 -1.59 6.88
CA ALA A 183 34.38 -2.43 5.97
C ALA A 183 33.27 -1.62 5.28
N PHE A 184 32.77 -2.12 4.16
CA PHE A 184 31.64 -1.59 3.41
C PHE A 184 30.45 -1.40 4.34
N GLN A 185 30.01 -0.16 4.48
CA GLN A 185 28.84 0.22 5.26
C GLN A 185 27.74 0.63 4.31
N TRP A 186 26.52 0.23 4.66
CA TRP A 186 25.32 0.64 3.94
C TRP A 186 24.15 0.71 4.90
N GLU A 187 23.10 1.42 4.49
CA GLU A 187 21.94 1.69 5.31
C GLU A 187 20.97 0.50 5.24
N ARG A 188 21.09 -0.42 6.21
CA ARG A 188 20.21 -1.59 6.30
C ARG A 188 18.95 -1.30 7.11
N LEU A 189 17.80 -1.75 6.62
CA LEU A 189 16.54 -1.61 7.34
C LEU A 189 16.64 -2.25 8.74
N GLY A 190 16.16 -1.53 9.76
CA GLY A 190 16.23 -1.93 11.17
C GLY A 190 17.53 -1.52 11.89
N ASP A 191 18.53 -0.99 11.19
CA ASP A 191 19.69 -0.37 11.82
C ASP A 191 19.30 0.99 12.42
N LEU A 192 19.38 1.11 13.75
CA LEU A 192 18.98 2.31 14.50
C LEU A 192 19.85 3.54 14.21
N ARG A 193 20.97 3.38 13.49
CA ARG A 193 21.81 4.50 13.06
C ARG A 193 21.20 5.29 11.90
N TYR A 194 20.21 4.73 11.20
CA TYR A 194 19.63 5.32 10.00
C TYR A 194 18.11 5.46 10.11
N SER A 195 17.58 6.54 9.56
CA SER A 195 16.14 6.69 9.31
C SER A 195 15.84 6.30 7.87
N PHE A 196 14.65 5.74 7.62
CA PHE A 196 14.30 5.21 6.30
C PHE A 196 13.02 5.81 5.76
N GLN A 197 13.04 6.18 4.49
CA GLN A 197 11.83 6.35 3.70
C GLN A 197 11.60 5.05 2.94
N ASN A 198 10.75 4.21 3.51
CA ASN A 198 10.46 2.87 3.01
C ASN A 198 9.46 2.92 1.86
N TYR A 199 9.80 2.31 0.74
CA TYR A 199 8.88 2.13 -0.39
C TYR A 199 8.33 0.71 -0.38
N SER A 200 7.07 0.54 0.04
CA SER A 200 6.45 -0.77 0.02
C SER A 200 5.83 -1.04 -1.35
N HIS A 201 6.38 -2.04 -2.05
CA HIS A 201 5.80 -2.59 -3.29
C HIS A 201 4.57 -3.47 -3.02
N GLN A 202 4.37 -3.89 -1.77
CA GLN A 202 3.27 -4.76 -1.41
C GLN A 202 1.97 -3.96 -1.33
N TRP A 203 0.90 -4.57 -1.85
CA TRP A 203 -0.43 -4.04 -1.63
C TRP A 203 -0.89 -4.46 -0.24
N LEU A 204 -0.79 -3.54 0.71
CA LEU A 204 -1.57 -3.62 1.94
C LEU A 204 -2.86 -2.84 1.66
N GLY A 205 -4.01 -3.50 1.69
CA GLY A 205 -5.32 -2.89 1.40
C GLY A 205 -5.64 -1.67 2.27
N TYR A 206 -4.90 -1.48 3.36
CA TYR A 206 -4.87 -0.30 4.20
C TYR A 206 -3.54 0.45 4.00
N GLY A 207 -3.60 1.66 3.45
CA GLY A 207 -2.43 2.51 3.21
C GLY A 207 -1.91 3.11 4.52
N LEU A 208 -0.93 2.46 5.16
CA LEU A 208 -0.28 2.97 6.38
C LEU A 208 0.76 4.05 6.04
N TRP A 209 0.30 5.15 5.44
CA TRP A 209 1.18 6.26 5.08
C TRP A 209 1.68 6.99 6.32
N GLY A 210 2.94 7.45 6.26
CA GLY A 210 3.55 8.28 7.31
C GLY A 210 4.55 7.52 8.19
N ILE A 211 4.83 8.08 9.37
CA ILE A 211 5.81 7.53 10.30
C ILE A 211 5.21 6.32 11.00
N ALA A 212 5.80 5.14 10.78
CA ALA A 212 5.26 3.88 11.26
C ALA A 212 6.07 3.23 12.38
N GLN A 213 7.40 3.36 12.32
CA GLN A 213 8.30 2.79 13.33
C GLN A 213 9.25 3.87 13.80
N ILE A 214 9.42 3.94 15.11
CA ILE A 214 10.24 4.95 15.77
C ILE A 214 11.19 4.19 16.70
N GLY A 215 12.49 4.34 16.46
CA GLY A 215 13.51 4.03 17.44
C GLY A 215 13.64 5.23 18.35
N ALA A 216 13.16 5.11 19.58
CA ALA A 216 13.33 6.13 20.60
C ALA A 216 14.49 5.75 21.53
N ASP A 217 15.26 6.75 21.94
CA ASP A 217 16.18 6.63 23.05
C ASP A 217 15.38 6.34 24.34
N PRO A 218 15.64 5.22 25.04
CA PRO A 218 14.91 4.86 26.25
C PRO A 218 15.08 5.86 27.41
N GLU A 219 16.15 6.65 27.43
CA GLU A 219 16.43 7.60 28.50
C GLU A 219 15.73 8.95 28.27
N THR A 220 15.79 9.47 27.03
CA THR A 220 15.27 10.81 26.71
C THR A 220 13.91 10.80 26.03
N GLY A 221 13.51 9.68 25.43
CA GLY A 221 12.33 9.57 24.56
C GLY A 221 12.49 10.23 23.19
N GLU A 222 13.68 10.76 22.87
CA GLU A 222 13.97 11.38 21.56
C GLU A 222 14.09 10.31 20.47
N TYR A 223 13.70 10.65 19.25
CA TYR A 223 13.77 9.75 18.11
C TYR A 223 15.21 9.73 17.60
N ILE A 224 15.85 8.56 17.69
CA ILE A 224 17.17 8.30 17.12
C ILE A 224 17.07 7.76 15.69
N SER A 225 15.98 7.05 15.39
CA SER A 225 15.65 6.59 14.05
C SER A 225 14.15 6.59 13.84
N ALA A 226 13.74 6.76 12.59
CA ALA A 226 12.34 6.67 12.22
C ALA A 226 12.19 6.06 10.82
N GLN A 227 11.08 5.36 10.63
CA GLN A 227 10.69 4.82 9.33
C GLN A 227 9.42 5.51 8.86
N ALA A 228 9.52 6.19 7.73
CA ALA A 228 8.39 6.77 7.01
C ALA A 228 8.02 5.82 5.86
N ASN A 229 6.80 5.28 5.88
CA ASN A 229 6.35 4.38 4.84
C ASN A 229 5.62 5.14 3.73
N TYR A 230 5.99 4.84 2.50
CA TYR A 230 5.25 5.15 1.30
C TYR A 230 4.81 3.83 0.64
N PHE A 231 3.51 3.62 0.55
CA PHE A 231 2.95 2.42 -0.05
C PHE A 231 2.74 2.66 -1.54
N GLY A 232 3.80 2.42 -2.32
CA GLY A 232 3.88 2.71 -3.74
C GLY A 232 2.66 2.22 -4.51
N LYS A 233 2.36 0.93 -4.39
CA LYS A 233 1.22 0.32 -5.09
C LYS A 233 -0.14 0.93 -4.71
N THR A 234 -0.32 1.32 -3.45
CA THR A 234 -1.55 2.01 -3.02
C THR A 234 -1.58 3.44 -3.58
N GLY A 235 -0.42 4.12 -3.60
CA GLY A 235 -0.24 5.41 -4.25
C GLY A 235 -0.58 5.37 -5.73
N ASP A 236 -0.09 4.36 -6.46
CA ASP A 236 -0.37 4.18 -7.89
C ASP A 236 -1.86 3.97 -8.15
N VAL A 237 -2.55 3.17 -7.31
CA VAL A 237 -4.00 2.96 -7.45
C VAL A 237 -4.77 4.25 -7.22
N ILE A 238 -4.40 5.03 -6.20
CA ILE A 238 -5.05 6.32 -5.92
C ILE A 238 -4.75 7.32 -7.05
N ALA A 239 -3.50 7.44 -7.47
CA ALA A 239 -3.09 8.33 -8.55
C ALA A 239 -3.81 8.00 -9.86
N GLN A 240 -3.90 6.72 -10.22
CA GLN A 240 -4.64 6.28 -11.39
C GLN A 240 -6.13 6.61 -11.28
N ALA A 241 -6.75 6.36 -10.11
CA ALA A 241 -8.16 6.70 -9.90
C ALA A 241 -8.44 8.20 -10.03
N GLU A 242 -7.52 9.06 -9.58
CA GLU A 242 -7.64 10.51 -9.77
C GLU A 242 -7.42 10.93 -11.23
N VAL A 243 -6.49 10.30 -11.95
CA VAL A 243 -6.33 10.53 -13.40
C VAL A 243 -7.61 10.16 -14.15
N ASP A 244 -8.19 9.00 -13.85
CA ASP A 244 -9.44 8.54 -14.47
C ASP A 244 -10.59 9.52 -14.17
N ARG A 245 -10.67 10.03 -12.93
CA ARG A 245 -11.67 11.04 -12.55
C ARG A 245 -11.47 12.36 -13.31
N ILE A 246 -10.24 12.83 -13.47
CA ILE A 246 -9.94 14.05 -14.22
C ILE A 246 -10.25 13.86 -15.70
N GLN A 247 -9.91 12.71 -16.28
CA GLN A 247 -10.25 12.38 -17.67
C GLN A 247 -11.76 12.33 -17.88
N TRP A 248 -12.50 11.76 -16.94
CA TRP A 248 -13.96 11.77 -16.92
C TRP A 248 -14.53 13.20 -16.86
N LEU A 249 -14.07 14.02 -15.92
CA LEU A 249 -14.49 15.43 -15.81
C LEU A 249 -14.19 16.25 -17.08
N ASN A 250 -13.13 15.89 -17.80
CA ASN A 250 -12.75 16.52 -19.07
C ASN A 250 -13.50 15.93 -20.29
N GLY A 251 -14.39 14.96 -20.10
CA GLY A 251 -15.10 14.27 -21.19
C GLY A 251 -14.22 13.37 -22.05
N GLN A 252 -13.02 13.03 -21.57
CA GLN A 252 -12.09 12.10 -22.25
C GLN A 252 -12.41 10.64 -21.93
N LEU A 253 -13.22 10.41 -20.89
CA LEU A 253 -13.61 9.10 -20.38
C LEU A 253 -15.14 9.11 -20.26
N ASP A 254 -15.80 8.16 -20.91
CA ASP A 254 -17.26 8.06 -20.87
C ASP A 254 -17.75 7.48 -19.52
N ASP A 255 -18.94 7.88 -19.07
CA ASP A 255 -19.56 7.42 -17.83
C ASP A 255 -19.60 5.89 -17.76
N TYR A 256 -19.89 5.24 -18.90
CA TYR A 256 -19.97 3.79 -18.95
C TYR A 256 -18.60 3.12 -18.90
N GLU A 257 -17.55 3.74 -19.43
CA GLU A 257 -16.17 3.23 -19.35
C GLU A 257 -15.64 3.30 -17.92
N LEU A 258 -15.93 4.40 -17.22
CA LEU A 258 -15.56 4.60 -15.82
C LEU A 258 -16.27 3.58 -14.92
N LEU A 259 -17.59 3.46 -15.04
CA LEU A 259 -18.40 2.59 -14.18
C LEU A 259 -18.16 1.09 -14.43
N ARG A 260 -17.90 0.68 -15.67
CA ARG A 260 -17.57 -0.73 -15.99
C ARG A 260 -16.15 -1.11 -15.61
N GLY A 261 -15.29 -0.12 -15.36
CA GLY A 261 -13.86 -0.34 -15.17
C GLY A 261 -13.20 -0.91 -16.43
N ASP A 262 -13.72 -0.57 -17.61
CA ASP A 262 -13.27 -1.15 -18.88
C ASP A 262 -11.79 -0.84 -19.13
N ILE A 263 -11.30 0.33 -18.68
CA ILE A 263 -9.88 0.70 -18.76
C ILE A 263 -9.00 -0.24 -17.93
N ALA A 264 -9.37 -0.47 -16.66
CA ALA A 264 -8.64 -1.39 -15.80
C ALA A 264 -8.69 -2.82 -16.34
N ARG A 265 -9.86 -3.25 -16.83
CA ARG A 265 -10.06 -4.57 -17.44
C ARG A 265 -9.22 -4.73 -18.71
N ASN A 266 -9.19 -3.73 -19.58
CA ASN A 266 -8.41 -3.71 -20.81
C ASN A 266 -6.91 -3.69 -20.52
N ALA A 267 -6.45 -2.92 -19.54
CA ALA A 267 -5.07 -2.90 -19.09
C ALA A 267 -4.62 -4.25 -18.48
N VAL A 268 -5.48 -4.90 -17.70
CA VAL A 268 -5.21 -6.25 -17.17
C VAL A 268 -5.17 -7.27 -18.31
N THR A 269 -6.10 -7.17 -19.26
CA THR A 269 -6.21 -8.08 -20.40
C THR A 269 -5.01 -7.94 -21.33
N SER A 270 -4.57 -6.70 -21.61
CA SER A 270 -3.39 -6.43 -22.44
C SER A 270 -2.09 -6.89 -21.80
N ARG A 271 -1.97 -6.83 -20.47
CA ARG A 271 -0.81 -7.40 -19.74
C ARG A 271 -0.85 -8.92 -19.66
N ARG A 272 -2.05 -9.52 -19.62
CA ARG A 272 -2.23 -10.98 -19.63
C ARG A 272 -1.99 -11.60 -21.00
N GLY A 273 -2.30 -10.91 -22.10
CA GLY A 273 -2.11 -11.43 -23.46
C GLY A 273 -0.68 -11.94 -23.74
N PRO A 274 0.37 -11.14 -23.53
CA PRO A 274 1.77 -11.54 -23.77
C PRO A 274 2.27 -12.62 -22.81
N LYS A 275 1.95 -12.50 -21.51
CA LYS A 275 2.36 -13.50 -20.51
C LYS A 275 1.66 -14.83 -20.72
N ASN A 276 0.38 -14.82 -21.05
CA ASN A 276 -0.35 -16.03 -21.39
C ASN A 276 0.09 -16.61 -22.72
N ALA A 277 0.49 -15.82 -23.72
CA ALA A 277 1.08 -16.36 -24.94
C ALA A 277 2.39 -17.10 -24.66
N ALA A 278 3.29 -16.51 -23.87
CA ALA A 278 4.56 -17.13 -23.48
C ALA A 278 4.37 -18.36 -22.58
N ILE A 279 3.47 -18.30 -21.59
CA ILE A 279 3.12 -19.43 -20.72
C ILE A 279 2.40 -20.51 -21.52
N ARG A 280 1.45 -20.16 -22.39
CA ARG A 280 0.78 -21.14 -23.27
C ARG A 280 1.77 -21.79 -24.21
N GLN A 281 2.76 -21.06 -24.74
CA GLN A 281 3.77 -21.64 -25.62
C GLN A 281 4.69 -22.59 -24.84
N SER A 282 5.14 -22.21 -23.65
CA SER A 282 5.99 -23.08 -22.82
C SER A 282 5.23 -24.27 -22.22
N VAL A 283 3.95 -24.10 -21.84
CA VAL A 283 3.05 -25.18 -21.42
C VAL A 283 2.67 -26.07 -22.60
N ARG A 284 2.44 -25.52 -23.80
CA ARG A 284 2.19 -26.29 -25.03
C ARG A 284 3.44 -27.07 -25.44
N GLU A 285 4.63 -26.50 -25.34
CA GLU A 285 5.90 -27.20 -25.54
C GLU A 285 6.12 -28.28 -24.49
N LEU A 286 5.73 -28.05 -23.23
CA LEU A 286 5.78 -29.06 -22.17
C LEU A 286 4.77 -30.18 -22.39
N LEU A 287 3.53 -29.87 -22.80
CA LEU A 287 2.47 -30.83 -23.07
C LEU A 287 2.74 -31.62 -24.36
N MET A 288 3.27 -30.97 -25.40
CA MET A 288 3.75 -31.65 -26.61
C MET A 288 4.96 -32.55 -26.32
N LYS A 289 5.75 -32.24 -25.29
CA LYS A 289 6.82 -33.12 -24.79
C LYS A 289 6.30 -34.21 -23.85
N SER A 290 5.21 -33.98 -23.11
CA SER A 290 4.71 -34.92 -22.11
C SER A 290 3.70 -35.92 -22.65
N ASP A 291 2.95 -35.60 -23.72
CA ASP A 291 1.99 -36.54 -24.30
C ASP A 291 1.60 -36.17 -25.73
N ALA A 292 2.23 -36.81 -26.70
CA ALA A 292 1.81 -36.74 -28.11
C ALA A 292 0.44 -37.41 -28.37
N ASN A 293 -0.11 -38.16 -27.39
CA ASN A 293 -1.34 -38.93 -27.56
C ASN A 293 -2.59 -38.27 -26.95
N VAL A 294 -2.46 -37.46 -25.90
CA VAL A 294 -3.64 -36.86 -25.20
C VAL A 294 -4.21 -35.65 -25.96
N VAL A 295 -3.38 -34.93 -26.70
CA VAL A 295 -3.82 -33.76 -27.50
C VAL A 295 -4.64 -34.17 -28.73
N ALA A 296 -4.48 -35.40 -29.22
CA ALA A 296 -5.19 -35.87 -30.41
C ALA A 296 -6.68 -36.17 -30.16
N GLU A 297 -7.09 -36.41 -28.90
CA GLU A 297 -8.46 -36.89 -28.60
C GLU A 297 -9.33 -35.92 -27.79
N GLY A 298 -8.82 -34.80 -27.24
CA GLY A 298 -9.66 -33.92 -26.40
C GLY A 298 -9.36 -32.42 -26.41
N GLY A 299 -8.37 -31.96 -27.20
CA GLY A 299 -7.92 -30.57 -27.14
C GLY A 299 -8.87 -29.55 -27.78
N ASP A 300 -9.59 -29.93 -28.84
CA ASP A 300 -10.34 -28.96 -29.65
C ASP A 300 -11.75 -28.63 -29.10
N GLU A 301 -12.38 -29.52 -28.33
CA GLU A 301 -13.73 -29.24 -27.78
C GLU A 301 -13.71 -28.29 -26.57
N MET A 302 -12.62 -28.27 -25.78
CA MET A 302 -12.56 -27.47 -24.56
C MET A 302 -12.37 -25.97 -24.81
N PHE A 303 -11.92 -25.57 -26.00
CA PHE A 303 -11.53 -24.18 -26.29
C PHE A 303 -12.31 -23.50 -27.41
N ASN A 304 -13.25 -24.19 -28.07
CA ASN A 304 -13.96 -23.63 -29.24
C ASN A 304 -15.31 -22.96 -28.92
N ASN A 305 -15.74 -22.91 -27.65
CA ASN A 305 -17.01 -22.28 -27.27
C ASN A 305 -16.86 -20.75 -27.04
N SER A 306 -16.47 -20.03 -28.09
CA SER A 306 -16.24 -18.57 -28.06
C SER A 306 -17.50 -17.72 -28.31
N GLY A 307 -18.68 -18.35 -28.40
CA GLY A 307 -19.94 -17.69 -28.75
C GLY A 307 -21.06 -17.74 -27.70
N SER A 308 -20.87 -18.44 -26.58
CA SER A 308 -21.91 -18.49 -25.53
C SER A 308 -21.77 -17.29 -24.59
N SER A 309 -22.90 -16.70 -24.20
CA SER A 309 -22.88 -15.57 -23.28
C SER A 309 -22.20 -16.00 -21.97
N SER A 310 -21.58 -15.06 -21.25
CA SER A 310 -21.04 -15.34 -19.90
C SER A 310 -22.07 -16.02 -18.98
N GLU A 311 -23.36 -15.82 -19.25
CA GLU A 311 -24.47 -16.44 -18.52
C GLU A 311 -24.60 -17.93 -18.84
N ASP A 312 -24.48 -18.32 -20.11
CA ASP A 312 -24.54 -19.71 -20.55
C ASP A 312 -23.33 -20.52 -20.07
N ALA A 313 -22.14 -19.90 -20.06
CA ALA A 313 -20.94 -20.52 -19.53
C ALA A 313 -21.04 -20.75 -18.01
N MET A 314 -21.61 -19.79 -17.27
CA MET A 314 -21.82 -19.92 -15.82
C MET A 314 -22.94 -20.93 -15.51
N LYS A 315 -24.01 -20.97 -16.33
CA LYS A 315 -25.06 -22.00 -16.28
C LYS A 315 -24.52 -23.40 -16.53
N ALA A 316 -23.66 -23.56 -17.53
CA ALA A 316 -23.04 -24.84 -17.83
C ALA A 316 -22.03 -25.29 -16.75
N MET A 317 -21.32 -24.35 -16.11
CA MET A 317 -20.34 -24.68 -15.06
C MET A 317 -20.96 -24.99 -13.70
N PHE A 318 -22.01 -24.27 -13.30
CA PHE A 318 -22.52 -24.35 -11.93
C PHE A 318 -23.97 -24.85 -11.84
N GLY A 319 -24.80 -24.62 -12.86
CA GLY A 319 -26.22 -24.94 -12.83
C GLY A 319 -26.48 -26.42 -12.58
N GLY A 320 -27.18 -26.73 -11.49
CA GLY A 320 -27.55 -28.09 -11.09
C GLY A 320 -26.43 -28.91 -10.46
N THR A 321 -25.24 -28.33 -10.23
CA THR A 321 -24.12 -29.05 -9.61
C THR A 321 -24.24 -29.10 -8.09
N SER A 322 -23.58 -30.07 -7.43
CA SER A 322 -23.51 -30.12 -5.96
C SER A 322 -22.77 -28.91 -5.38
N ILE A 323 -21.81 -28.35 -6.13
CA ILE A 323 -21.05 -27.14 -5.75
C ILE A 323 -21.97 -25.92 -5.64
N GLU A 324 -22.93 -25.76 -6.56
CA GLU A 324 -23.93 -24.69 -6.48
C GLU A 324 -24.75 -24.81 -5.19
N ARG A 325 -25.16 -26.03 -4.83
CA ARG A 325 -25.96 -26.29 -3.62
C ARG A 325 -25.16 -26.13 -2.32
N GLU A 326 -23.89 -26.52 -2.30
CA GLU A 326 -23.08 -26.56 -1.08
C GLU A 326 -22.31 -25.27 -0.78
N LEU A 327 -21.88 -24.53 -1.80
CA LEU A 327 -20.97 -23.38 -1.62
C LEU A 327 -21.60 -22.02 -1.91
N LEU A 328 -22.67 -21.96 -2.70
CA LEU A 328 -23.24 -20.69 -3.17
C LEU A 328 -24.61 -20.37 -2.56
N VAL A 329 -25.22 -21.30 -1.84
CA VAL A 329 -26.56 -21.17 -1.27
C VAL A 329 -26.49 -21.45 0.23
N ASN A 330 -25.90 -20.52 0.98
CA ASN A 330 -25.90 -20.56 2.45
C ASN A 330 -27.15 -19.87 3.03
N ASP A 331 -27.38 -20.00 4.33
CA ASP A 331 -28.55 -19.46 5.03
C ASP A 331 -28.77 -17.95 4.80
N GLU A 332 -27.68 -17.19 4.70
CA GLU A 332 -27.72 -15.75 4.47
C GLU A 332 -28.15 -15.41 3.04
N ILE A 333 -27.63 -16.15 2.06
CA ILE A 333 -27.98 -15.98 0.64
C ILE A 333 -29.42 -16.44 0.40
N LEU A 334 -29.83 -17.58 0.95
CA LEU A 334 -31.22 -18.06 0.87
C LEU A 334 -32.19 -17.04 1.46
N ARG A 335 -31.88 -16.52 2.66
CA ARG A 335 -32.74 -15.54 3.32
C ARG A 335 -32.74 -14.19 2.60
N GLY A 336 -31.60 -13.76 2.07
CA GLY A 336 -31.44 -12.49 1.36
C GLY A 336 -32.11 -12.49 -0.02
N MET A 337 -31.99 -13.59 -0.76
CA MET A 337 -32.45 -13.69 -2.15
C MET A 337 -33.86 -14.26 -2.29
N ALA A 338 -34.18 -15.33 -1.57
CA ALA A 338 -35.54 -15.88 -1.59
C ALA A 338 -36.47 -15.07 -0.65
N GLY A 339 -35.91 -14.38 0.34
CA GLY A 339 -36.69 -13.62 1.32
C GLY A 339 -37.21 -14.49 2.47
N PRO A 340 -37.60 -13.85 3.59
CA PRO A 340 -37.99 -14.56 4.82
C PRO A 340 -39.29 -15.37 4.71
N LEU A 341 -40.07 -15.16 3.64
CA LEU A 341 -41.30 -15.92 3.37
C LEU A 341 -41.00 -17.27 2.70
N TYR A 342 -39.84 -17.42 2.08
CA TYR A 342 -39.48 -18.61 1.31
C TYR A 342 -38.37 -19.43 1.96
N TYR A 343 -37.58 -18.82 2.87
CA TYR A 343 -36.59 -19.53 3.68
C TYR A 343 -36.43 -18.93 5.08
N GLN A 344 -36.30 -19.80 6.09
CA GLN A 344 -35.94 -19.44 7.47
C GLN A 344 -34.80 -20.34 7.95
N PRO A 345 -33.68 -19.78 8.43
CA PRO A 345 -32.56 -20.58 8.92
C PRO A 345 -32.94 -21.30 10.22
N HIS A 346 -32.23 -22.40 10.49
CA HIS A 346 -32.51 -23.24 11.66
C HIS A 346 -32.35 -22.44 12.96
N GLY A 347 -33.40 -22.37 13.78
CA GLY A 347 -33.40 -21.62 15.05
C GLY A 347 -33.79 -20.15 14.94
N ALA A 348 -34.11 -19.63 13.74
CA ALA A 348 -34.79 -18.34 13.62
C ALA A 348 -36.23 -18.46 14.13
N ALA A 349 -36.67 -17.48 14.92
CA ALA A 349 -38.07 -17.38 15.30
C ALA A 349 -38.91 -17.18 14.03
N ALA A 350 -39.96 -18.00 13.88
CA ALA A 350 -40.90 -17.85 12.77
C ALA A 350 -41.36 -16.37 12.73
N PRO A 351 -41.27 -15.69 11.57
CA PRO A 351 -41.69 -14.30 11.49
C PRO A 351 -43.14 -14.23 11.93
N ALA A 352 -43.42 -13.46 12.98
CA ALA A 352 -44.78 -13.20 13.41
C ALA A 352 -45.48 -12.50 12.23
N ALA A 353 -46.31 -13.23 11.48
CA ALA A 353 -46.89 -12.77 10.23
C ALA A 353 -47.69 -11.48 10.48
N PRO A 354 -47.13 -10.29 10.17
CA PRO A 354 -47.82 -9.05 10.47
C PRO A 354 -48.64 -8.72 9.24
N GLY A 355 -49.92 -9.12 9.25
CA GLY A 355 -50.96 -8.58 8.37
C GLY A 355 -50.60 -8.41 6.90
N LEU A 356 -50.00 -9.42 6.26
CA LEU A 356 -49.87 -9.44 4.81
C LEU A 356 -51.28 -9.58 4.22
N GLY A 357 -51.76 -8.51 3.55
CA GLY A 357 -53.12 -8.39 3.04
C GLY A 357 -53.52 -9.48 2.04
N GLU A 358 -54.82 -9.54 1.76
CA GLU A 358 -55.60 -10.58 1.04
C GLU A 358 -55.10 -11.02 -0.36
N GLY A 359 -53.92 -10.59 -0.82
CA GLY A 359 -53.33 -10.97 -2.11
C GLY A 359 -52.31 -12.10 -2.07
N PHE A 360 -51.81 -12.51 -0.89
CA PHE A 360 -50.89 -13.63 -0.76
C PHE A 360 -51.69 -14.88 -0.39
N GLY A 361 -52.07 -15.68 -1.39
CA GLY A 361 -52.77 -16.95 -1.18
C GLY A 361 -52.03 -17.83 -0.16
N ASN A 362 -52.77 -18.71 0.55
CA ASN A 362 -52.33 -19.60 1.65
C ASN A 362 -50.98 -20.31 1.40
N LEU A 363 -49.87 -19.58 1.49
CA LEU A 363 -48.53 -20.13 1.49
C LEU A 363 -48.25 -20.53 2.94
N ALA A 364 -48.15 -21.84 3.17
CA ALA A 364 -47.71 -22.35 4.46
C ALA A 364 -46.34 -21.75 4.79
N ALA A 365 -46.17 -21.28 6.03
CA ALA A 365 -44.88 -20.76 6.48
C ALA A 365 -43.80 -21.83 6.28
N PRO A 366 -42.63 -21.50 5.72
CA PRO A 366 -41.56 -22.46 5.52
C PRO A 366 -41.13 -23.02 6.86
N VAL A 367 -40.95 -24.34 6.94
CA VAL A 367 -40.41 -24.99 8.13
C VAL A 367 -38.96 -24.53 8.31
N PRO A 368 -38.55 -24.04 9.50
CA PRO A 368 -37.17 -23.58 9.72
C PRO A 368 -36.15 -24.67 9.37
N GLY A 369 -35.16 -24.33 8.55
CA GLY A 369 -34.13 -25.25 8.06
C GLY A 369 -34.51 -26.04 6.81
N GLU A 370 -35.79 -26.04 6.38
CA GLU A 370 -36.17 -26.63 5.10
C GLU A 370 -35.99 -25.62 3.96
N VAL A 371 -35.23 -26.02 2.94
CA VAL A 371 -35.05 -25.23 1.74
C VAL A 371 -36.03 -25.72 0.68
N SER A 372 -37.03 -24.89 0.36
CA SER A 372 -37.96 -25.23 -0.74
C SER A 372 -37.27 -25.13 -2.11
N ASP A 373 -37.72 -25.90 -3.09
CA ASP A 373 -37.23 -25.80 -4.48
C ASP A 373 -37.41 -24.38 -5.05
N THR A 374 -38.44 -23.66 -4.58
CA THR A 374 -38.66 -22.25 -4.95
C THR A 374 -37.60 -21.33 -4.35
N ALA A 375 -37.23 -21.54 -3.09
CA ALA A 375 -36.15 -20.79 -2.44
C ALA A 375 -34.79 -21.07 -3.08
N LEU A 376 -34.52 -22.34 -3.44
CA LEU A 376 -33.33 -22.74 -4.20
C LEU A 376 -33.30 -22.08 -5.57
N ALA A 377 -34.42 -22.08 -6.30
CA ALA A 377 -34.50 -21.42 -7.60
C ALA A 377 -34.28 -19.90 -7.49
N MET A 378 -34.83 -19.23 -6.47
CA MET A 378 -34.63 -17.78 -6.26
C MET A 378 -33.21 -17.44 -5.80
N ALA A 379 -32.60 -18.29 -4.99
CA ALA A 379 -31.24 -18.10 -4.49
C ALA A 379 -30.16 -18.62 -5.45
N SER A 380 -30.54 -19.31 -6.52
CA SER A 380 -29.60 -19.87 -7.49
C SER A 380 -28.91 -18.76 -8.30
N PRO A 381 -27.57 -18.72 -8.32
CA PRO A 381 -26.80 -17.70 -9.05
C PRO A 381 -27.10 -17.62 -10.55
N VAL A 382 -27.55 -18.72 -11.15
CA VAL A 382 -27.93 -18.75 -12.57
C VAL A 382 -29.22 -17.99 -12.87
N ASN A 383 -30.00 -17.65 -11.85
CA ASN A 383 -31.22 -16.83 -11.96
C ASN A 383 -31.01 -15.37 -11.55
N TRP A 384 -29.80 -14.99 -11.11
CA TRP A 384 -29.53 -13.60 -10.69
C TRP A 384 -29.42 -12.64 -11.86
N GLY A 385 -29.23 -13.14 -13.09
CA GLY A 385 -28.96 -12.33 -14.27
C GLY A 385 -27.58 -11.64 -14.16
N VAL A 386 -26.72 -11.82 -15.16
CA VAL A 386 -25.38 -11.16 -15.14
C VAL A 386 -25.40 -9.76 -15.77
N GLY A 387 -26.48 -9.39 -16.46
CA GLY A 387 -26.68 -8.08 -17.05
C GLY A 387 -27.34 -7.08 -16.09
N LEU A 388 -26.86 -5.83 -16.10
CA LEU A 388 -27.40 -4.70 -15.32
C LEU A 388 -28.91 -4.47 -15.51
N GLU A 389 -29.47 -4.85 -16.66
CA GLU A 389 -30.88 -4.62 -17.00
C GLU A 389 -31.81 -5.77 -16.57
N ASN A 390 -31.28 -7.00 -16.46
CA ASN A 390 -32.06 -8.20 -16.16
C ASN A 390 -31.85 -8.69 -14.72
N ASN A 391 -30.87 -8.11 -14.01
CA ASN A 391 -30.61 -8.43 -12.61
C ASN A 391 -31.51 -7.61 -11.69
N GLY A 392 -32.47 -8.28 -11.05
CA GLY A 392 -33.43 -7.65 -10.14
C GLY A 392 -32.79 -6.92 -8.96
N TYR A 393 -31.63 -7.39 -8.49
CA TYR A 393 -30.86 -6.73 -7.43
C TYR A 393 -30.23 -5.43 -7.91
N TRP A 394 -29.60 -5.42 -9.09
CA TRP A 394 -29.05 -4.19 -9.68
C TRP A 394 -30.13 -3.16 -10.00
N LYS A 395 -31.30 -3.62 -10.45
CA LYS A 395 -32.46 -2.77 -10.65
C LYS A 395 -32.93 -2.13 -9.34
N ALA A 396 -33.08 -2.93 -8.28
CA ALA A 396 -33.46 -2.42 -6.95
C ALA A 396 -32.40 -1.48 -6.35
N PHE A 397 -31.11 -1.77 -6.52
CA PHE A 397 -30.02 -0.92 -6.10
C PHE A 397 -30.00 0.43 -6.86
N LYS A 398 -30.25 0.40 -8.18
CA LYS A 398 -30.37 1.60 -9.01
C LYS A 398 -31.59 2.44 -8.64
N GLU A 399 -32.71 1.82 -8.32
CA GLU A 399 -33.91 2.51 -7.82
C GLU A 399 -33.66 3.12 -6.44
N MET A 400 -32.95 2.43 -5.55
CA MET A 400 -32.57 2.93 -4.23
C MET A 400 -31.60 4.12 -4.32
N SER A 401 -30.57 4.03 -5.16
CA SER A 401 -29.60 5.12 -5.35
C SER A 401 -30.22 6.34 -6.03
N ALA A 402 -31.12 6.13 -7.00
CA ALA A 402 -31.91 7.21 -7.59
C ALA A 402 -32.76 7.94 -6.54
N ARG A 403 -33.44 7.19 -5.64
CA ARG A 403 -34.19 7.79 -4.52
C ARG A 403 -33.29 8.52 -3.53
N SER A 404 -32.09 8.01 -3.24
CA SER A 404 -31.13 8.71 -2.38
C SER A 404 -30.64 10.02 -3.00
N TYR A 405 -30.42 10.04 -4.32
CA TYR A 405 -30.07 11.26 -5.06
C TYR A 405 -31.21 12.27 -5.07
N GLU A 406 -32.46 11.83 -5.27
CA GLU A 406 -33.63 12.69 -5.19
C GLU A 406 -33.82 13.27 -3.78
N MET A 407 -33.59 12.49 -2.72
CA MET A 407 -33.63 13.00 -1.35
C MET A 407 -32.54 14.05 -1.08
N LEU A 408 -31.33 13.86 -1.62
CA LEU A 408 -30.23 14.82 -1.54
C LEU A 408 -30.54 16.13 -2.29
N LEU A 409 -31.14 16.03 -3.48
CA LEU A 409 -31.61 17.18 -4.25
C LEU A 409 -32.74 17.93 -3.53
N VAL A 410 -33.70 17.21 -2.96
CA VAL A 410 -34.76 17.82 -2.14
C VAL A 410 -34.18 18.50 -0.89
N ALA A 411 -33.20 17.89 -0.22
CA ALA A 411 -32.52 18.50 0.92
C ALA A 411 -31.73 19.76 0.53
N ALA A 412 -31.10 19.79 -0.64
CA ALA A 412 -30.39 20.97 -1.15
C ALA A 412 -31.36 22.11 -1.53
N VAL A 413 -32.52 21.78 -2.13
CA VAL A 413 -33.56 22.77 -2.47
C VAL A 413 -34.24 23.33 -1.22
N VAL A 414 -34.51 22.49 -0.22
CA VAL A 414 -35.11 22.90 1.05
C VAL A 414 -34.11 23.69 1.91
N GLY A 415 -32.81 23.36 1.85
CA GLY A 415 -31.75 24.11 2.52
C GLY A 415 -31.43 25.47 1.88
N GLY A 416 -31.65 25.62 0.57
CA GLY A 416 -31.41 26.87 -0.16
C GLY A 416 -32.47 27.96 0.06
N LEU A 417 -33.68 27.60 0.49
CA LEU A 417 -34.77 28.55 0.74
C LEU A 417 -34.68 29.25 2.12
N GLY A 418 -33.69 28.92 2.95
CA GLY A 418 -33.54 29.44 4.32
C GLY A 418 -32.68 30.71 4.47
N ASN A 419 -32.03 31.21 3.41
CA ASN A 419 -31.07 32.32 3.48
C ASN A 419 -31.54 33.61 2.80
N SER A 420 -32.85 33.89 2.83
CA SER A 420 -33.37 35.20 2.45
C SER A 420 -34.54 35.63 3.36
N VAL A 421 -34.22 35.94 4.63
CA VAL A 421 -34.90 36.93 5.47
C VAL A 421 -33.87 37.64 6.33
#